data_AF-A0A2R6XLR3-F1
#
_entry.id   AF-A0A2R6XLR3-F1
#
_cell.length_a   1.000
_cell.length_b   1.000
_cell.length_c   1.000
_cell.angle_alpha   90.00
_cell.angle_beta   90.00
_cell.angle_gamma   90.00
#
_symmetry.space_group_name_H-M   'P 1'
#
loop_
_entity.id
_entity.type
_entity.pdbx_description
1 polymer ?
#
loop_
_entity_poly.entity_id
_entity_poly.type
_entity_poly.pdbx_seq_one_letter_code
_entity_poly.pdbx_strand_id
1 'polypeptide(L)' 'MVSRNAITATGLAAFAACGLAFPFFLRVNTSPMIDSSKPLPPQAVMRGPYVNSGSRDAGPDGSRPSPSS' A
#
# COMPACT_ATOMS: atom_id res chain seq x y z
N MET A 1 -34.51 12.27 38.18
CA MET A 1 -34.43 12.81 36.79
C MET A 1 -33.00 12.59 36.31
N VAL A 2 -32.82 11.91 35.18
CA VAL A 2 -31.49 11.83 34.53
C VAL A 2 -31.18 13.21 33.94
N SER A 3 -29.97 13.72 34.18
CA SER A 3 -29.60 15.05 33.67
C SER A 3 -29.32 14.99 32.16
N ARG A 4 -29.69 16.05 31.44
CA ARG A 4 -29.47 16.15 29.99
C ARG A 4 -27.98 16.02 29.63
N ASN A 5 -27.12 16.57 30.48
CA ASN A 5 -25.67 16.49 30.33
C ASN A 5 -25.15 15.06 30.52
N ALA A 6 -25.77 14.26 31.40
CA ALA A 6 -25.38 12.85 31.60
C ALA A 6 -25.65 12.02 30.33
N ILE A 7 -26.76 12.28 29.64
CA ILE A 7 -27.09 11.61 28.37
C ILE A 7 -26.06 11.99 27.30
N THR A 8 -25.78 13.28 27.13
CA THR A 8 -24.79 13.76 26.15
C THR A 8 -23.38 13.24 26.45
N ALA A 9 -22.94 13.28 27.70
CA ALA A 9 -21.61 12.82 28.10
C ALA A 9 -21.44 11.32 27.84
N THR A 10 -22.46 10.52 28.16
CA THR A 10 -22.43 9.07 27.92
C THR A 10 -22.37 8.75 26.43
N GLY A 11 -23.19 9.44 25.62
CA GLY A 11 -23.17 9.28 24.15
C GLY A 11 -21.83 9.67 23.54
N LEU A 12 -21.24 10.78 23.98
CA LEU A 12 -19.93 11.23 23.51
C LEU A 12 -18.82 10.24 23.89
N ALA A 13 -18.83 9.76 25.14
CA ALA A 13 -17.84 8.79 25.62
C ALA A 13 -17.93 7.47 24.83
N ALA A 14 -19.15 6.95 24.62
CA ALA A 14 -19.35 5.73 23.85
C ALA A 14 -18.91 5.89 22.38
N PHE A 15 -19.27 7.01 21.74
CA PHE A 15 -18.86 7.30 20.37
C PHE A 15 -17.34 7.40 20.22
N ALA A 16 -16.68 8.16 21.11
CA ALA A 16 -15.23 8.32 21.10
C ALA A 16 -14.50 6.99 21.34
N ALA A 17 -14.98 6.18 22.28
CA ALA A 17 -14.42 4.86 22.55
C ALA A 17 -14.54 3.93 21.33
N CYS A 18 -15.70 3.88 20.68
CA CYS A 18 -15.89 3.10 19.46
C CYS A 18 -15.00 3.59 18.31
N GLY A 19 -14.92 4.90 18.08
CA GLY A 19 -14.08 5.48 17.03
C GLY A 19 -12.59 5.19 17.23
N LEU A 20 -12.11 5.26 18.47
CA LEU A 20 -10.71 4.95 18.80
C LEU A 20 -10.43 3.44 18.71
N ALA A 21 -11.38 2.58 19.10
CA ALA A 21 -11.24 1.13 19.02
C ALA A 21 -11.35 0.57 17.60
N PHE A 22 -12.03 1.27 16.69
CA PHE A 22 -12.27 0.85 15.30
C PHE A 22 -11.03 0.36 14.54
N PRO A 23 -9.90 1.12 14.46
CA PRO A 23 -8.71 0.64 13.76
C PRO A 23 -8.10 -0.64 14.37
N PHE A 24 -8.21 -0.81 15.69
CA PHE A 24 -7.71 -2.02 16.37
C PHE A 24 -8.61 -3.22 16.11
N PHE A 25 -9.94 -3.03 16.11
CA PHE A 25 -10.89 -4.07 15.72
C PHE A 25 -10.63 -4.58 14.30
N LEU A 26 -10.41 -3.67 13.35
CA LEU A 26 -10.04 -4.05 11.98
C LEU A 26 -8.74 -4.85 11.94
N ARG A 27 -7.70 -4.41 12.66
CA ARG A 27 -6.42 -5.11 12.72
C ARG A 27 -6.52 -6.53 13.26
N VAL A 28 -7.37 -6.75 14.27
CA VAL A 28 -7.57 -8.09 14.87
C VAL A 28 -8.27 -9.03 13.89
N ASN A 29 -9.17 -8.52 13.05
CA ASN A 29 -9.96 -9.33 12.15
C ASN A 29 -9.34 -9.51 10.75
N THR A 30 -8.29 -8.75 10.42
CA THR A 30 -7.51 -8.96 9.19
C THR A 30 -6.44 -10.01 9.44
N SER A 31 -6.68 -11.25 9.00
CA SER A 31 -5.61 -12.23 8.86
C SER A 31 -4.53 -11.64 7.94
N PRO A 32 -3.24 -11.64 8.32
CA PRO A 32 -2.19 -11.13 7.46
C PRO A 32 -2.19 -11.92 6.15
N MET A 33 -2.57 -11.25 5.06
CA MET A 33 -2.65 -11.86 3.72
C MET A 33 -1.27 -12.30 3.21
N ILE A 34 -0.21 -11.80 3.84
CA ILE A 34 1.18 -12.17 3.56
C ILE A 34 1.72 -12.89 4.79
N ASP A 35 1.80 -14.20 4.67
CA ASP A 35 2.53 -15.04 5.61
C ASP A 35 4.04 -14.77 5.42
N SER A 36 4.65 -14.08 6.38
CA SER A 36 6.09 -13.81 6.37
C SER A 36 6.96 -15.04 6.66
N SER A 37 6.34 -16.15 7.10
CA SER A 37 7.02 -17.44 7.24
C SER A 37 7.07 -18.21 5.91
N LYS A 38 6.21 -17.82 4.95
CA LYS A 38 6.21 -18.41 3.62
C LYS A 38 7.10 -17.58 2.70
N PRO A 39 8.04 -18.21 1.97
CA PRO A 39 8.80 -17.49 0.95
C PRO A 39 7.82 -16.84 -0.02
N LEU A 40 8.05 -15.56 -0.34
CA LEU A 40 7.24 -14.83 -1.28
C LEU A 40 7.11 -15.64 -2.59
N PRO A 41 5.93 -15.65 -3.23
CA PRO A 41 5.75 -16.39 -4.48
C PRO A 41 6.79 -15.90 -5.51
N PRO A 42 7.30 -16.78 -6.39
CA PRO A 42 8.37 -16.44 -7.32
C PRO A 42 8.02 -15.25 -8.21
N GLN A 43 6.75 -14.93 -8.45
CA GLN A 43 6.35 -13.71 -9.18
C GLN A 43 6.58 -12.41 -8.38
N ALA A 44 6.73 -12.48 -7.06
CA ALA A 44 7.01 -11.36 -6.16
C ALA A 44 8.50 -11.23 -5.80
N VAL A 45 9.32 -12.26 -6.03
CA VAL A 45 10.79 -12.26 -5.78
C VAL A 45 11.61 -12.30 -7.07
N MET A 46 11.22 -13.11 -8.06
CA MET A 46 11.79 -13.02 -9.40
C MET A 46 11.15 -11.83 -10.14
N ARG A 47 11.58 -10.63 -9.74
CA ARG A 47 11.80 -9.61 -10.74
C ARG A 47 12.94 -10.16 -11.60
N GLY A 48 12.59 -10.77 -12.73
CA GLY A 48 13.58 -11.14 -13.73
C GLY A 48 14.45 -9.92 -14.06
N PRO A 49 15.70 -10.10 -14.49
CA PRO A 49 16.49 -8.99 -14.99
C PRO A 49 15.67 -8.25 -16.07
N TYR A 50 15.46 -6.95 -15.88
CA TYR A 50 14.79 -5.99 -16.78
C TYR A 50 13.25 -5.95 -16.76
N VAL A 51 12.69 -5.00 -15.98
CA VAL A 51 11.50 -4.24 -16.41
C VAL A 51 11.99 -3.00 -17.16
N ASN A 52 12.26 -3.19 -18.45
CA ASN A 52 12.20 -2.20 -19.51
C ASN A 52 11.76 -3.01 -20.73
N SER A 53 10.49 -2.88 -21.13
CA SER A 53 10.04 -3.38 -22.43
C SER A 53 10.95 -2.72 -23.45
N GLY A 54 11.80 -3.50 -24.14
CA GLY A 54 12.88 -2.98 -24.98
C GLY A 54 12.42 -2.14 -26.16
N SER A 55 11.95 -0.92 -25.91
CA SER A 55 11.86 0.15 -26.89
C SER A 55 13.22 0.84 -26.92
N ARG A 56 13.83 0.87 -28.11
CA ARG A 56 15.12 1.51 -28.41
C ARG A 56 15.04 3.05 -28.40
N ASP A 57 14.27 3.65 -27.50
CA ASP A 57 13.85 5.05 -27.66
C ASP A 57 14.19 5.89 -26.42
N ALA A 58 15.48 6.13 -26.14
CA ALA A 58 15.95 7.34 -25.45
C ALA A 58 17.48 7.37 -25.31
N GLY A 59 18.18 7.75 -26.38
CA GLY A 59 19.57 8.18 -26.36
C GLY A 59 19.96 8.72 -27.73
N PRO A 60 20.53 9.94 -27.87
CA PRO A 60 20.99 10.42 -29.17
C PRO A 60 22.10 9.50 -29.69
N ASP A 61 21.93 8.95 -30.90
CA ASP A 61 22.98 8.19 -31.60
C ASP A 61 24.13 9.14 -31.98
N GLY A 62 24.94 9.47 -30.99
CA GLY A 62 26.09 10.35 -31.10
C GLY A 62 27.33 9.57 -31.51
N SER A 63 27.43 9.13 -32.76
CA SER A 63 28.68 9.07 -33.56
C SER A 63 28.67 7.98 -34.64
N ARG A 64 28.21 8.31 -35.86
CA ARG A 64 29.02 7.99 -37.06
C ARG A 64 28.53 8.78 -38.28
N PRO A 65 29.36 9.67 -38.86
CA PRO A 65 29.03 10.25 -40.16
C PRO A 65 29.30 9.20 -41.25
N SER A 66 28.31 8.99 -42.12
CA SER A 66 28.44 8.24 -43.37
C SER A 66 29.10 9.13 -44.42
N PRO A 67 30.27 8.78 -44.99
CA PRO A 67 30.74 9.40 -46.20
C PRO A 67 30.08 8.72 -47.40
N SER A 68 29.36 9.53 -48.16
CA SER A 68 28.85 9.25 -49.49
C SER A 68 29.96 9.40 -50.54
N SER A 69 30.29 8.32 -51.25
CA SER A 69 30.63 8.26 -52.69
C SER A 69 31.03 6.83 -53.06
#